data_AF-A0A7W1F8A5-F1
#
_entry.id   AF-A0A7W1F8A5-F1
#
_cell.length_a   1.000
_cell.length_b   1.000
_cell.length_c   1.000
_cell.angle_alpha   90.00
_cell.angle_beta   90.00
_cell.angle_gamma   90.00
#
_symmetry.space_group_name_H-M   'P 1'
#
loop_
_entity.id
_entity.type
_entity.pdbx_description
1 polymer ?
#
loop_
_entity_poly.entity_id
_entity_poly.type
_entity_poly.pdbx_seq_one_letter_code
_entity_poly.pdbx_strand_id
1 'polypeptide(L)'
;MDVPTDHRFAFRLMDPSSSVSVARVVPFWRDVWERGSGHWMLQAGQYTVTPDHRPLIGQTSVAGLYVNTGYSGHGIMLSPAGSRVLVEAITSDGRAPNPFMPGRAMTPRAQPTL
;
A
#
# COMPACT_ATOMS: atom_id res chain seq x y z
N MET A 1 -2.25 -5.13 11.06
CA MET A 1 -1.47 -6.38 11.11
C MET A 1 -0.05 -5.96 11.35
N ASP A 2 0.53 -6.26 12.52
CA ASP A 2 1.95 -6.00 12.73
C ASP A 2 2.75 -6.92 11.82
N VAL A 3 3.51 -6.33 10.90
CA VAL A 3 4.45 -7.09 10.07
C VAL A 3 5.52 -7.63 11.03
N PRO A 4 5.73 -8.95 11.12
CA PRO A 4 6.74 -9.50 11.99
C PRO A 4 8.12 -8.90 11.67
N THR A 5 8.78 -8.32 12.65
CA THR A 5 10.17 -7.82 12.55
C THR A 5 11.19 -8.95 12.60
N ASP A 6 10.86 -10.10 12.00
CA ASP A 6 11.73 -11.27 11.91
C ASP A 6 12.30 -11.37 10.50
N HIS A 7 13.62 -11.20 10.36
CA HIS A 7 14.34 -11.32 9.09
C HIS A 7 14.14 -12.70 8.41
N ARG A 8 13.76 -13.73 9.17
CA ARG A 8 13.46 -15.07 8.65
C ARG A 8 12.09 -15.17 7.98
N PHE A 9 11.20 -14.20 8.20
CA PHE A 9 9.84 -14.23 7.65
C PHE A 9 9.84 -14.33 6.12
N ALA A 10 10.71 -13.59 5.46
CA ALA A 10 10.82 -13.61 4.01
C ALA A 10 11.31 -14.98 3.47
N PHE A 11 12.20 -15.67 4.18
CA PHE A 11 12.57 -17.05 3.83
C PHE A 11 11.42 -18.02 4.05
N ARG A 12 10.64 -17.86 5.13
CA ARG A 12 9.41 -18.64 5.35
C ARG A 12 8.32 -18.40 4.29
N LEU A 13 8.27 -17.23 3.67
CA LEU A 13 7.35 -16.98 2.56
C LEU A 13 7.77 -17.76 1.30
N MET A 14 9.06 -17.97 1.07
CA MET A 14 9.56 -18.62 -0.14
C MET A 14 9.66 -20.15 -0.02
N ASP A 15 9.97 -20.67 1.17
CA ASP A 15 10.11 -22.10 1.42
C ASP A 15 8.77 -22.84 1.17
N PRO A 16 8.66 -23.75 0.19
CA PRO A 16 7.42 -24.47 -0.12
C PRO A 16 6.92 -25.39 1.00
N SER A 17 7.77 -25.72 1.98
CA SER A 17 7.39 -26.52 3.17
C SER A 17 6.75 -25.68 4.27
N SER A 18 6.87 -24.36 4.21
CA SER A 18 6.33 -23.42 5.18
C SER A 18 4.81 -23.28 5.09
N SER A 19 4.15 -23.15 6.24
CA SER A 19 2.70 -22.95 6.34
C SER A 19 2.23 -21.61 5.75
N VAL A 20 3.12 -20.62 5.65
CA VAL A 20 2.84 -19.29 5.10
C VAL A 20 3.40 -19.09 3.68
N SER A 21 3.84 -20.18 3.04
CA SER A 21 4.51 -20.09 1.73
C SER A 21 3.62 -19.50 0.64
N VAL A 22 4.16 -18.60 -0.18
CA VAL A 22 3.48 -18.07 -1.38
C VAL A 22 3.23 -19.16 -2.44
N ALA A 23 3.99 -20.25 -2.40
CA ALA A 23 3.79 -21.41 -3.26
C ALA A 23 2.45 -22.12 -3.03
N ARG A 24 1.78 -21.86 -1.89
CA ARG A 24 0.45 -22.38 -1.58
C ARG A 24 -0.66 -21.70 -2.39
N VAL A 25 -0.44 -20.46 -2.81
CA VAL A 25 -1.39 -19.67 -3.61
C VAL A 25 -0.97 -19.67 -5.08
N VAL A 26 0.33 -19.56 -5.35
CA VAL A 26 0.88 -19.48 -6.71
C VAL A 26 1.98 -20.54 -6.87
N PRO A 27 1.66 -21.74 -7.44
CA PRO A 27 2.57 -22.88 -7.51
C PRO A 27 3.91 -22.61 -8.20
N PHE A 28 3.98 -21.62 -9.10
CA PHE A 28 5.22 -21.14 -9.74
C PHE A 28 6.38 -20.96 -8.75
N TRP A 29 6.12 -20.50 -7.53
CA TRP A 29 7.16 -20.27 -6.53
C TRP A 29 7.86 -21.56 -6.06
N ARG A 30 7.20 -22.72 -6.17
CA ARG A 30 7.83 -24.02 -5.91
C ARG A 30 8.91 -24.30 -6.94
N ASP A 31 8.61 -24.09 -8.21
CA ASP A 31 9.58 -24.31 -9.29
C ASP A 31 10.76 -23.34 -9.16
N VAL A 32 10.52 -22.08 -8.78
CA VAL A 32 11.60 -21.10 -8.53
C VAL A 32 12.49 -21.55 -7.37
N TRP A 33 11.90 -22.07 -6.29
CA TRP A 33 12.64 -22.59 -5.15
C TRP A 33 13.52 -23.79 -5.53
N GLU A 34 12.97 -24.77 -6.26
CA GLU A 34 13.68 -25.98 -6.69
C GLU A 34 14.82 -25.70 -7.67
N ARG A 35 14.71 -24.66 -8.50
CA ARG A 35 15.77 -24.22 -9.41
C ARG A 35 17.00 -23.65 -8.68
N GLY A 36 16.90 -23.39 -7.38
CA GLY A 36 18.04 -22.97 -6.56
C GLY A 36 18.64 -21.64 -7.03
N SER A 37 17.82 -20.58 -7.14
CA SER A 37 18.34 -19.24 -7.39
C SER A 37 19.25 -18.82 -6.23
N GLY A 38 20.56 -18.91 -6.44
CA GLY A 38 21.58 -18.89 -5.38
C GLY A 38 21.64 -17.62 -4.53
N HIS A 39 20.94 -16.54 -4.91
CA HIS A 39 20.90 -15.30 -4.15
C HIS A 39 19.50 -14.66 -4.23
N TRP A 40 18.78 -14.70 -3.12
CA TRP A 40 17.53 -13.96 -2.95
C TRP A 40 17.82 -12.57 -2.39
N MET A 41 17.42 -11.54 -3.13
CA MET A 41 17.36 -10.18 -2.59
C MET A 41 15.96 -9.92 -2.08
N LEU A 42 15.81 -9.89 -0.77
CA LEU A 42 14.52 -9.71 -0.10
C LEU A 42 14.35 -8.23 0.27
N GLN A 43 13.19 -7.69 -0.06
CA GLN A 43 12.82 -6.32 0.30
C GLN A 43 11.47 -6.33 1.01
N ALA A 44 11.34 -5.45 2.00
CA ALA A 44 10.09 -5.18 2.70
C ALA A 44 9.77 -3.70 2.56
N GLY A 45 8.47 -3.39 2.56
CA GLY A 45 7.97 -2.02 2.50
C GLY A 45 6.80 -1.84 3.47
N GLN A 46 6.58 -0.59 3.86
CA GLN A 46 5.44 -0.23 4.70
C GLN A 46 4.35 0.42 3.85
N TYR A 47 3.10 0.07 4.13
CA TYR A 47 1.95 0.74 3.55
C TYR A 47 1.38 1.74 4.54
N THR A 48 1.22 2.99 4.08
CA THR A 48 0.36 3.95 4.77
C THR A 48 -1.09 3.63 4.40
N VAL A 49 -1.79 2.95 5.32
CA VAL A 49 -3.16 2.46 5.12
C VAL A 49 -4.15 3.39 5.80
N THR A 50 -5.20 3.79 5.10
CA THR A 50 -6.36 4.46 5.71
C THR A 50 -7.46 3.45 6.06
N PRO A 51 -8.34 3.74 7.05
CA PRO A 51 -9.44 2.84 7.40
C PRO A 51 -10.36 2.47 6.23
N ASP A 52 -10.58 3.41 5.31
CA ASP A 52 -11.47 3.25 4.17
C ASP A 52 -10.76 2.79 2.88
N HIS A 53 -9.46 2.52 2.95
CA HIS A 53 -8.58 2.14 1.82
C HIS A 53 -8.62 3.10 0.63
N ARG A 54 -8.68 4.40 0.90
CA ARG A 54 -8.66 5.48 -0.10
C ARG A 54 -7.60 6.51 0.25
N PRO A 55 -6.93 7.14 -0.74
CA PRO A 55 -5.90 8.11 -0.47
C PRO A 55 -6.43 9.34 0.28
N LEU A 56 -5.53 10.03 0.98
CA LEU A 56 -5.73 11.36 1.55
C LEU A 56 -5.07 12.37 0.63
N ILE A 57 -5.87 13.16 -0.06
CA ILE A 57 -5.41 14.15 -1.04
C ILE A 57 -6.12 15.46 -0.77
N GLY A 58 -5.38 16.54 -0.55
CA GLY A 58 -5.94 17.88 -0.38
C GLY A 58 -5.40 18.61 0.86
N GLN A 59 -6.03 19.74 1.16
CA GLN A 59 -5.63 20.60 2.26
C GLN A 59 -5.96 19.98 3.62
N THR A 60 -5.07 20.16 4.58
CA THR A 60 -5.29 19.78 5.99
C THR A 60 -6.01 20.90 6.76
N SER A 61 -6.23 20.71 8.07
CA SER A 61 -6.71 21.79 8.94
C SER A 61 -5.69 22.92 9.12
N VAL A 62 -4.42 22.71 8.75
CA VAL A 62 -3.38 23.75 8.77
C VAL A 62 -3.40 24.48 7.42
N ALA A 63 -3.62 25.80 7.47
CA ALA A 63 -3.66 26.65 6.28
C ALA A 63 -2.37 26.52 5.46
N GLY A 64 -2.51 26.32 4.14
CA GLY A 64 -1.38 26.16 3.23
C GLY A 64 -0.68 24.79 3.25
N LEU A 65 -1.05 23.87 4.16
CA LEU A 65 -0.48 22.51 4.20
C LEU A 65 -1.40 21.52 3.46
N TYR A 66 -0.84 20.90 2.42
CA TYR A 66 -1.51 19.90 1.60
C TYR A 66 -0.84 18.53 1.75
N VAL A 67 -1.62 17.45 1.65
CA VAL A 67 -1.12 16.08 1.68
C VAL A 67 -1.52 15.30 0.45
N ASN A 68 -0.70 14.33 0.10
CA ASN A 68 -0.96 13.32 -0.92
C ASN A 68 -0.36 12.00 -0.44
N THR A 69 -1.15 11.21 0.28
CA THR A 69 -0.68 10.04 1.04
C THR A 69 -1.79 8.99 1.22
N GLY A 70 -1.53 7.91 1.96
CA GLY A 70 -2.58 7.00 2.40
C GLY A 70 -3.16 6.09 1.31
N TYR A 71 -2.38 5.78 0.28
CA TYR A 71 -2.86 5.01 -0.88
C TYR A 71 -3.15 3.52 -0.60
N SER A 72 -2.96 3.03 0.63
CA SER A 72 -3.26 1.65 1.03
C SER A 72 -2.71 0.61 0.05
N GLY A 73 -1.43 0.74 -0.33
CA GLY A 73 -0.73 -0.20 -1.21
C GLY A 73 -0.78 0.09 -2.72
N HIS A 74 -1.57 1.08 -3.16
CA HIS A 74 -1.77 1.37 -4.59
C HIS A 74 -1.11 2.69 -5.04
N GLY A 75 -0.13 3.18 -4.27
CA GLY A 75 0.45 4.51 -4.46
C GLY A 75 1.18 4.69 -5.78
N ILE A 76 1.97 3.69 -6.20
CA ILE A 76 2.73 3.76 -7.45
C ILE A 76 1.79 3.94 -8.64
N MET A 77 0.82 3.04 -8.80
CA MET A 77 -0.09 3.05 -9.94
C MET A 77 -1.04 4.27 -9.95
N LEU A 78 -1.45 4.76 -8.76
CA LEU A 78 -2.40 5.87 -8.65
C LEU A 78 -1.71 7.25 -8.58
N SER A 79 -0.38 7.31 -8.43
CA SER A 79 0.35 8.57 -8.26
C SER A 79 0.08 9.63 -9.34
N PRO A 80 -0.06 9.30 -10.65
CA PRO A 80 -0.32 10.33 -11.66
C PRO A 80 -1.71 10.96 -11.50
N ALA A 81 -2.73 10.14 -11.24
CA ALA A 81 -4.09 10.61 -11.04
C ALA A 81 -4.23 11.40 -9.74
N GLY A 82 -3.65 10.90 -8.65
CA GLY A 82 -3.67 11.60 -7.36
C GLY A 82 -2.93 12.93 -7.38
N SER A 83 -1.83 13.04 -8.12
CA SER A 83 -1.13 14.32 -8.32
C SER A 83 -1.99 15.35 -9.06
N ARG A 84 -2.80 14.94 -10.05
CA ARG A 84 -3.74 15.85 -10.72
C ARG A 84 -4.79 16.40 -9.75
N VAL A 85 -5.35 15.53 -8.91
CA VAL A 85 -6.31 15.94 -7.86
C VAL A 85 -5.66 16.90 -6.86
N LEU A 86 -4.41 16.63 -6.45
CA LEU A 86 -3.67 17.52 -5.55
C LEU A 86 -3.44 18.90 -6.18
N VAL A 87 -3.00 18.96 -7.44
CA VAL A 87 -2.75 20.22 -8.15
C VAL A 87 -4.04 21.02 -8.29
N GLU A 88 -5.15 20.36 -8.62
CA GLU A 88 -6.46 21.00 -8.66
C GLU A 88 -6.88 21.53 -7.28
N ALA A 89 -6.65 20.77 -6.20
CA ALA A 89 -6.90 21.24 -4.85
C ALA A 89 -6.04 22.46 -4.46
N ILE A 90 -4.76 22.49 -4.85
CA ILE A 90 -3.86 23.63 -4.56
C ILE A 90 -4.29 24.88 -5.34
N THR A 91 -4.54 24.73 -6.64
CA THR A 91 -4.87 25.86 -7.53
C THR A 91 -6.28 26.42 -7.29
N SER A 92 -7.17 25.62 -6.70
CA SER A 92 -8.52 26.05 -6.30
C SER A 92 -8.63 26.50 -4.85
N ASP A 93 -7.52 26.55 -4.09
CA ASP A 93 -7.51 26.83 -2.65
C ASP A 93 -8.48 25.92 -1.87
N GLY A 94 -8.45 24.62 -2.21
CA GLY A 94 -9.27 23.58 -1.60
C GLY A 94 -10.75 23.58 -1.98
N ARG A 95 -11.19 24.45 -2.90
CA ARG A 95 -12.61 24.61 -3.27
C ARG A 95 -13.10 23.62 -4.32
N ALA A 96 -12.21 22.97 -5.05
CA ALA A 96 -12.58 21.96 -6.03
C ALA A 96 -13.24 20.74 -5.35
N PRO A 97 -14.28 20.12 -5.96
CA PRO A 97 -14.87 18.89 -5.44
C PRO A 97 -13.82 17.77 -5.32
N ASN A 98 -13.62 17.27 -4.11
CA ASN A 98 -12.60 16.26 -3.85
C ASN A 98 -13.10 15.21 -2.84
N PRO A 99 -13.36 13.97 -3.27
CA PRO A 99 -13.81 12.90 -2.38
C PRO A 99 -12.70 12.33 -1.49
N PHE A 100 -11.44 12.73 -1.71
CA PHE A 100 -10.26 12.25 -1.00
C PHE A 100 -9.74 13.21 0.07
N MET A 101 -10.51 14.27 0.40
CA MET A 101 -10.12 15.25 1.40
C MET A 101 -9.71 14.59 2.72
N PRO A 102 -8.63 15.07 3.39
CA PRO A 102 -8.16 14.48 4.64
C PRO A 102 -9.20 14.43 5.76
N GLY A 103 -10.09 15.43 5.83
CA GLY A 103 -11.16 15.54 6.81
C GLY A 103 -12.44 14.75 6.49
N ARG A 104 -12.45 13.90 5.47
CA ARG A 104 -13.64 13.12 5.11
C ARG A 104 -14.01 12.10 6.20
N ALA A 105 -15.29 11.73 6.25
CA ALA A 105 -15.70 10.56 7.02
C ALA A 105 -15.08 9.29 6.42
N MET A 106 -14.39 8.50 7.25
CA MET A 106 -13.77 7.24 6.85
C MET A 106 -14.53 6.08 7.48
N THR A 107 -15.20 5.28 6.64
CA THR A 107 -15.80 4.03 7.09
C THR A 107 -14.78 2.91 6.97
N PRO A 108 -14.45 2.17 8.05
CA PRO A 108 -13.55 1.04 7.98
C PRO A 108 -14.03 0.02 6.95
N ARG A 109 -13.12 -0.41 6.06
CA ARG A 109 -13.37 -1.54 5.15
C ARG A 109 -12.45 -2.70 5.50
N ALA A 110 -13.04 -3.89 5.53
CA ALA A 110 -12.27 -5.12 5.66
C ALA A 110 -11.29 -5.21 4.48
N GLN A 111 -10.04 -5.53 4.78
CA GLN A 111 -9.07 -5.84 3.75
C GLN A 111 -9.46 -7.20 3.15
N PRO A 112 -9.48 -7.36 1.81
CA PRO A 112 -9.72 -8.65 1.20
C PRO A 112 -8.70 -9.65 1.76
N THR A 113 -9.19 -10.71 2.40
CA THR A 113 -8.35 -11.85 2.78
C THR A 113 -8.06 -12.64 1.52
N LEU A 114 -6.78 -12.77 1.18
CA LEU A 114 -6.30 -13.75 0.22
C LEU A 114 -6.36 -15.16 0.82
#